data_AF-W9VJK9-F1
#
_entry.id   AF-W9VJK9-F1
#
_cell.length_a   1.000
_cell.length_b   1.000
_cell.length_c   1.000
_cell.angle_alpha   90.00
_cell.angle_beta   90.00
_cell.angle_gamma   90.00
#
_symmetry.space_group_name_H-M   'P 1'
#
loop_
_entity.id
_entity.type
_entity.pdbx_description
1 polymer ?
#
loop_
_entity_poly.entity_id
_entity_poly.type
_entity_poly.pdbx_seq_one_letter_code
_entity_poly.pdbx_strand_id
1 'polypeptide(L)'
;MGWWGVVLANGLPWLAGALWLRILWTESRPGVWPAILGYGYLLGFLAVAVVLRATAALGLPFDVVVPILMVGLAIAIGIGLRRLASVGKVSLSFSWKPIRLSWGAIPAGILLIWMLVRFLDLVLELWWLPLFPWDAWTTWLLRACVWAELGQWVPFISASQWLADPSAQAQTIAAWNYPTTVSLFGLWGTLGFGGWSEAAAKMPWIGCALALALGFYGQARLWGASGLTALVFLWLLVTLPLLDSHLALAGYADIWLATSVLLAFAALLHWIREGDWRQGSLAILCVLSCSVIKLEGIVWMLLFIPAVLGARLSGRWFPTILAAAGLAVGVVWMSGGLELNSPWGPVELGPQAIQLPLIGRFELAYHDNWAALWRNLFLYDNWHLYFYGLIPMLAWGLWRFLRSHIAPWERAGFMFVSSALFALYILFFWTGAYRWAEDATSVARLFMHFVPSFTFWALVLWSTAHARIDPEGPDRKEDASTPRTEPGDRVRPSPN
;
A
#
# COMPACT_ATOMS: atom_id res chain seq x y z
N MET A 1 -5.42 -21.68 23.61
CA MET A 1 -5.92 -20.30 23.53
C MET A 1 -7.23 -20.32 22.74
N GLY A 2 -7.83 -19.18 22.43
CA GLY A 2 -9.09 -19.08 21.68
C GLY A 2 -9.21 -17.68 21.09
N TRP A 3 -10.42 -17.17 20.88
CA TRP A 3 -10.62 -15.85 20.23
C TRP A 3 -9.93 -14.67 20.92
N TRP A 4 -9.74 -14.71 22.24
CA TRP A 4 -8.95 -13.70 22.96
C TRP A 4 -7.50 -13.62 22.47
N GLY A 5 -6.86 -14.77 22.21
CA GLY A 5 -5.50 -14.79 21.70
C GLY A 5 -5.41 -14.30 20.25
N VAL A 6 -6.45 -14.49 19.44
CA VAL A 6 -6.56 -13.91 18.09
C VAL A 6 -6.64 -12.38 18.15
N VAL A 7 -7.42 -11.83 19.09
CA VAL A 7 -7.49 -10.38 19.32
C VAL A 7 -6.13 -9.82 19.70
N LEU A 8 -5.41 -10.49 20.61
CA LEU A 8 -4.05 -10.08 20.99
C LEU A 8 -3.06 -10.21 19.82
N ALA A 9 -3.10 -11.31 19.07
CA ALA A 9 -2.24 -11.52 17.91
C ALA A 9 -2.44 -10.42 16.85
N ASN A 10 -3.67 -9.99 16.59
CA ASN A 10 -3.91 -8.92 15.62
C ASN A 10 -3.68 -7.52 16.20
N GLY A 11 -4.04 -7.31 17.47
CA GLY A 11 -4.01 -6.00 18.12
C GLY A 11 -2.63 -5.55 18.58
N LEU A 12 -1.80 -6.45 19.12
CA LEU A 12 -0.50 -6.08 19.68
C LEU A 12 0.49 -5.58 18.63
N PRO A 13 0.68 -6.23 17.46
CA PRO A 13 1.56 -5.72 16.41
C PRO A 13 1.08 -4.36 15.89
N TRP A 14 -0.24 -4.19 15.74
CA TRP A 14 -0.83 -2.93 15.30
C TRP A 14 -0.56 -1.81 16.31
N LEU A 15 -0.84 -2.05 17.59
CA LEU A 15 -0.62 -1.08 18.66
C LEU A 15 0.86 -0.73 18.79
N ALA A 16 1.75 -1.73 18.73
CA ALA A 16 3.20 -1.49 18.75
C ALA A 16 3.61 -0.59 17.58
N GLY A 17 3.26 -0.95 16.35
CA GLY A 17 3.58 -0.14 15.16
C GLY A 17 3.03 1.29 15.26
N ALA A 18 1.77 1.44 15.67
CA ALA A 18 1.12 2.74 15.83
C ALA A 18 1.81 3.61 16.89
N LEU A 19 2.19 3.04 18.04
CA LEU A 19 2.88 3.77 19.11
C LEU A 19 4.26 4.25 18.68
N TRP A 20 5.04 3.39 18.01
CA TRP A 20 6.37 3.77 17.51
C TRP A 20 6.31 4.86 16.46
N LEU A 21 5.30 4.84 15.57
CA LEU A 21 5.08 5.93 14.63
C LEU A 21 4.57 7.21 15.32
N ARG A 22 3.75 7.09 16.36
CA ARG A 22 3.29 8.24 17.15
C ARG A 22 4.44 8.98 17.85
N ILE A 23 5.53 8.28 18.19
CA ILE A 23 6.74 8.92 18.71
C ILE A 23 7.37 9.85 17.66
N LEU A 24 7.29 9.49 16.37
CA LEU A 24 7.87 10.27 15.27
C LEU A 24 6.98 11.42 14.80
N TRP A 25 5.66 11.22 14.85
CA TRP A 25 4.66 12.25 14.57
C TRP A 25 3.98 12.67 15.86
N THR A 26 4.52 13.68 16.53
CA THR A 26 3.95 14.23 17.77
C THR A 26 2.86 15.27 17.50
N GLU A 27 2.81 15.83 16.29
CA GLU A 27 1.84 16.87 15.94
C GLU A 27 0.39 16.34 16.02
N SER A 28 -0.53 17.22 16.39
CA SER A 28 -1.97 16.93 16.41
C SER A 28 -2.64 17.58 15.19
N ARG A 29 -2.34 17.07 13.99
CA ARG A 29 -2.99 17.51 12.73
C ARG A 29 -4.06 16.51 12.29
N PRO A 30 -5.16 16.97 11.66
CA PRO A 30 -6.13 16.07 11.05
C PRO A 30 -5.44 15.11 10.08
N GLY A 31 -5.71 13.80 10.20
CA GLY A 31 -5.13 12.77 9.34
C GLY A 31 -3.91 12.05 9.93
N VAL A 32 -3.20 12.63 10.91
CA VAL A 32 -2.03 11.98 11.54
C VAL A 32 -2.39 10.63 12.15
N TRP A 33 -3.45 10.57 12.96
CA TRP A 33 -3.87 9.33 13.62
C TRP A 33 -4.30 8.24 12.63
N PRO A 34 -5.22 8.49 11.68
CA PRO A 34 -5.54 7.50 10.66
C PRO A 34 -4.32 7.04 9.86
N ALA A 35 -3.40 7.93 9.50
CA ALA A 35 -2.16 7.55 8.83
C ALA A 35 -1.31 6.62 9.71
N ILE A 36 -1.04 7.00 10.96
CA ILE A 36 -0.30 6.20 11.94
C ILE A 36 -0.92 4.80 12.09
N LEU A 37 -2.25 4.70 12.16
CA LEU A 37 -2.92 3.41 12.26
C LEU A 37 -2.75 2.58 10.97
N GLY A 38 -2.82 3.21 9.80
CA GLY A 38 -2.57 2.55 8.51
C GLY A 38 -1.14 1.97 8.41
N TYR A 39 -0.12 2.81 8.57
CA TYR A 39 1.28 2.36 8.55
C TYR A 39 1.60 1.41 9.69
N GLY A 40 1.06 1.67 10.89
CA GLY A 40 1.34 0.91 12.10
C GLY A 40 0.90 -0.54 11.99
N TYR A 41 -0.26 -0.80 11.37
CA TYR A 41 -0.72 -2.16 11.12
C TYR A 41 0.22 -2.92 10.18
N LEU A 42 0.49 -2.33 8.99
CA LEU A 42 1.33 -2.94 7.97
C LEU A 42 2.74 -3.24 8.50
N LEU A 43 3.40 -2.24 9.09
CA LEU A 43 4.76 -2.37 9.61
C LEU A 43 4.81 -3.30 10.83
N GLY A 44 3.79 -3.29 11.69
CA GLY A 44 3.68 -4.19 12.82
C GLY A 44 3.62 -5.65 12.39
N PHE A 45 2.78 -5.98 11.40
CA PHE A 45 2.67 -7.33 10.87
C PHE A 45 3.93 -7.78 10.11
N LEU A 46 4.56 -6.89 9.34
CA LEU A 46 5.84 -7.18 8.71
C LEU A 46 6.93 -7.49 9.74
N ALA A 47 6.98 -6.76 10.86
CA ALA A 47 7.91 -7.04 11.94
C ALA A 47 7.66 -8.42 12.57
N VAL A 48 6.40 -8.80 12.80
CA VAL A 48 6.05 -10.16 13.25
C VAL A 48 6.53 -11.21 12.26
N ALA A 49 6.30 -11.02 10.95
CA ALA A 49 6.76 -11.97 9.93
C ALA A 49 8.30 -12.09 9.90
N VAL A 50 9.04 -10.99 10.06
CA VAL A 50 10.51 -11.01 10.15
C VAL A 50 10.97 -11.81 11.35
N VAL A 51 10.37 -11.60 12.52
CA VAL A 51 10.75 -12.35 13.73
C VAL A 51 10.39 -13.83 13.58
N LEU A 52 9.21 -14.16 13.05
CA LEU A 52 8.83 -15.55 12.78
C LEU A 52 9.83 -16.24 11.83
N ARG A 53 10.26 -15.56 10.76
CA ARG A 53 11.33 -16.08 9.87
C ARG A 53 12.64 -16.29 10.60
N ALA A 54 13.05 -15.35 11.45
CA ALA A 54 14.27 -15.49 12.22
C ALA A 54 14.18 -16.70 13.17
N THR A 55 13.05 -16.91 13.82
CA THR A 55 12.83 -18.08 14.68
C THR A 55 12.79 -19.39 13.91
N ALA A 56 12.24 -19.40 12.69
CA ALA A 56 12.27 -20.54 11.78
C ALA A 56 13.71 -20.90 11.40
N ALA A 57 14.54 -19.91 11.07
CA ALA A 57 15.95 -20.12 10.75
C ALA A 57 16.77 -20.67 11.93
N LEU A 58 16.32 -20.40 13.17
CA LEU A 58 16.93 -20.93 14.39
C LEU A 58 16.33 -22.29 14.82
N GLY A 59 15.31 -22.80 14.11
CA GLY A 59 14.65 -24.06 14.46
C GLY A 59 13.87 -24.02 15.78
N LEU A 60 13.45 -22.84 16.23
CA LEU A 60 12.73 -22.71 17.51
C LEU A 60 11.28 -23.19 17.39
N PRO A 61 10.78 -23.98 18.37
CA PRO A 61 9.41 -24.48 18.35
C PRO A 61 8.40 -23.38 18.70
N PHE A 62 7.15 -23.53 18.23
CA PHE A 62 6.14 -22.47 18.36
C PHE A 62 5.72 -22.15 19.80
N ASP A 63 5.74 -23.14 20.68
CA ASP A 63 5.48 -23.01 22.11
C ASP A 63 6.45 -22.05 22.82
N VAL A 64 7.67 -21.92 22.30
CA VAL A 64 8.68 -20.95 22.76
C VAL A 64 8.53 -19.61 22.03
N VAL A 65 8.33 -19.64 20.71
CA VAL A 65 8.28 -18.45 19.86
C VAL A 65 7.10 -17.54 20.18
N VAL A 66 5.91 -18.11 20.37
CA VAL A 66 4.68 -17.32 20.59
C VAL A 66 4.76 -16.49 21.88
N PRO A 67 5.12 -17.05 23.06
CA PRO A 67 5.32 -16.25 24.27
C PRO A 67 6.39 -15.17 24.12
N ILE A 68 7.54 -15.48 23.49
CA ILE A 68 8.62 -14.51 23.27
C ILE A 68 8.12 -13.32 22.44
N LEU A 69 7.39 -13.59 21.36
CA LEU A 69 6.80 -12.55 20.51
C LEU A 69 5.80 -11.70 21.28
N MET A 70 4.90 -12.31 22.04
CA MET A 70 3.90 -11.58 22.82
C MET A 70 4.57 -10.68 23.88
N VAL A 71 5.57 -11.20 24.59
CA VAL A 71 6.34 -10.43 25.57
C VAL A 71 7.14 -9.32 24.89
N GLY A 72 7.81 -9.61 23.77
CA GLY A 72 8.55 -8.62 22.99
C GLY A 72 7.66 -7.48 22.49
N LEU A 73 6.47 -7.79 22.00
CA LEU A 73 5.47 -6.79 21.61
C LEU A 73 4.99 -5.97 22.81
N ALA A 74 4.70 -6.62 23.95
CA ALA A 74 4.30 -5.92 25.18
C ALA A 74 5.41 -4.97 25.69
N ILE A 75 6.68 -5.40 25.63
CA ILE A 75 7.83 -4.55 25.98
C ILE A 75 7.94 -3.39 24.99
N ALA A 76 7.82 -3.64 23.69
CA ALA A 76 7.86 -2.59 22.68
C ALA A 76 6.76 -1.54 22.89
N ILE A 77 5.56 -1.97 23.26
CA ILE A 77 4.44 -1.10 23.66
C ILE A 77 4.80 -0.32 24.92
N GLY A 78 5.29 -0.98 25.97
CA GLY A 78 5.68 -0.34 27.23
C GLY A 78 6.77 0.73 27.04
N ILE A 79 7.78 0.46 26.22
CA ILE A 79 8.82 1.42 25.84
C ILE A 79 8.20 2.57 25.03
N GLY A 80 7.33 2.27 24.07
CA GLY A 80 6.62 3.26 23.27
C GLY A 80 5.82 4.24 24.13
N LEU A 81 5.04 3.72 25.08
CA LEU A 81 4.25 4.51 26.03
C LEU A 81 5.14 5.38 26.94
N ARG A 82 6.23 4.82 27.48
CA ARG A 82 7.19 5.58 28.30
C ARG A 82 7.83 6.71 27.51
N ARG A 83 8.26 6.45 26.27
CA ARG A 83 8.82 7.49 25.40
C ARG A 83 7.79 8.55 25.06
N LEU A 84 6.55 8.16 24.77
CA LEU A 84 5.47 9.10 24.49
C LEU A 84 5.19 10.02 25.69
N ALA A 85 5.24 9.48 26.91
CA ALA A 85 5.14 10.28 28.13
C ALA A 85 6.32 11.25 28.33
N SER A 86 7.52 10.87 27.88
CA SER A 86 8.73 11.70 28.00
C SER A 86 8.83 12.85 26.99
N VAL A 87 8.16 12.74 25.84
CA VAL A 87 8.20 13.74 24.74
C VAL A 87 7.34 14.98 25.05
N GLY A 88 6.96 15.19 26.32
CA GLY A 88 6.07 16.26 26.77
C GLY A 88 4.60 15.88 26.62
N LYS A 89 3.67 16.76 27.06
CA LYS A 89 2.22 16.54 26.91
C LYS A 89 1.87 16.41 25.43
N VAL A 90 1.98 15.19 24.91
CA VAL A 90 1.29 14.77 23.71
C VAL A 90 -0.17 15.01 24.01
N SER A 91 -0.70 16.11 23.48
CA SER A 91 -2.07 16.47 23.68
C SER A 91 -2.94 15.39 23.03
N LEU A 92 -3.35 14.41 23.84
CA LEU A 92 -4.53 13.59 23.59
C LEU A 92 -5.79 14.43 23.82
N SER A 93 -5.75 15.73 23.49
CA SER A 93 -6.97 16.52 23.38
C SER A 93 -7.75 15.98 22.19
N PHE A 94 -8.57 14.96 22.45
CA PHE A 94 -9.85 14.86 21.79
C PHE A 94 -10.57 16.16 22.15
N SER A 95 -10.39 17.17 21.30
CA SER A 95 -11.22 18.35 21.37
C SER A 95 -12.60 17.89 20.97
N TRP A 96 -13.42 17.55 21.98
CA TRP A 96 -14.85 17.37 21.85
C TRP A 96 -15.44 18.74 21.52
N LYS A 97 -15.14 19.26 20.32
CA LYS A 97 -15.92 20.36 19.78
C LYS A 97 -17.30 19.77 19.53
N PRO A 98 -18.37 20.37 20.06
CA PRO A 98 -19.72 19.95 19.72
C PRO A 98 -19.81 19.92 18.20
N ILE A 99 -20.23 18.78 17.65
CA ILE A 99 -20.39 18.61 16.21
C ILE A 99 -21.45 19.62 15.79
N ARG A 100 -21.00 20.78 15.29
CA ARG A 100 -21.90 21.71 14.63
C ARG A 100 -22.35 20.99 13.37
N LEU A 101 -23.63 20.66 13.32
CA LEU A 101 -24.25 19.97 12.20
C LEU A 101 -24.20 20.91 10.98
N SER A 102 -23.09 20.91 10.26
CA SER A 102 -22.98 21.60 8.99
C SER A 102 -23.62 20.73 7.91
N TRP A 103 -24.14 21.35 6.86
CA TRP A 103 -24.68 20.60 5.72
C TRP A 103 -23.67 19.61 5.11
N GLY A 104 -22.37 19.84 5.27
CA GLY A 104 -21.31 18.89 4.87
C GLY A 104 -21.08 17.72 5.83
N ALA A 105 -21.53 17.82 7.09
CA ALA A 105 -21.41 16.74 8.07
C ALA A 105 -22.41 15.59 7.81
N ILE A 106 -23.59 15.91 7.26
CA ILE A 106 -24.62 14.93 6.92
C ILE A 106 -24.12 13.92 5.86
N PRO A 107 -23.65 14.34 4.66
CA PRO A 107 -23.15 13.40 3.66
C PRO A 107 -21.91 12.66 4.15
N ALA A 108 -21.04 13.30 4.93
CA ALA A 108 -19.89 12.62 5.55
C ALA A 108 -20.35 11.50 6.51
N GLY A 109 -21.36 11.75 7.33
CA GLY A 109 -21.96 10.75 8.22
C GLY A 109 -22.60 9.60 7.45
N ILE A 110 -23.35 9.89 6.39
CA ILE A 110 -23.96 8.87 5.52
C ILE A 110 -22.90 7.97 4.89
N LEU A 111 -21.84 8.56 4.31
CA LEU A 111 -20.74 7.80 3.72
C LEU A 111 -20.04 6.90 4.74
N LEU A 112 -19.78 7.42 5.95
CA LEU A 112 -19.19 6.64 7.02
C LEU A 112 -20.08 5.47 7.43
N ILE A 113 -21.38 5.70 7.64
CA ILE A 113 -22.33 4.64 7.98
C ILE A 113 -22.37 3.58 6.88
N TRP A 114 -22.43 3.99 5.61
CA TRP A 114 -22.40 3.07 4.48
C TRP A 114 -21.15 2.20 4.51
N MET A 115 -19.97 2.81 4.57
CA MET A 115 -18.70 2.07 4.59
C MET A 115 -18.61 1.15 5.82
N LEU A 116 -19.09 1.59 6.99
CA LEU A 116 -19.13 0.77 8.20
C LEU A 116 -20.04 -0.45 8.04
N VAL A 117 -21.26 -0.26 7.51
CA VAL A 117 -22.19 -1.37 7.25
C VAL A 117 -21.57 -2.37 6.27
N ARG A 118 -20.98 -1.88 5.18
CA ARG A 118 -20.31 -2.75 4.21
C ARG A 118 -19.11 -3.48 4.80
N PHE A 119 -18.32 -2.80 5.62
CA PHE A 119 -17.17 -3.42 6.27
C PHE A 119 -17.60 -4.50 7.27
N LEU A 120 -18.67 -4.26 8.04
CA LEU A 120 -19.24 -5.24 8.95
C LEU A 120 -19.74 -6.48 8.19
N ASP A 121 -20.42 -6.28 7.06
CA ASP A 121 -20.86 -7.34 6.17
C ASP A 121 -19.68 -8.19 5.67
N LEU A 122 -18.59 -7.57 5.21
CA LEU A 122 -17.37 -8.27 4.79
C LEU A 122 -16.68 -9.02 5.94
N VAL A 123 -16.69 -8.48 7.16
CA VAL A 123 -16.18 -9.19 8.35
C VAL A 123 -17.02 -10.44 8.64
N LEU A 124 -18.35 -10.34 8.51
CA LEU A 124 -19.25 -11.46 8.69
C LEU A 124 -19.06 -12.52 7.60
N GLU A 125 -18.94 -12.12 6.34
CA GLU A 125 -18.60 -13.03 5.23
C GLU A 125 -17.28 -13.75 5.50
N LEU A 126 -16.23 -13.02 5.87
CA LEU A 126 -14.93 -13.60 6.19
C LEU A 126 -15.02 -14.57 7.37
N TRP A 127 -15.88 -14.30 8.34
CA TRP A 127 -16.07 -15.18 9.49
C TRP A 127 -16.74 -16.51 9.11
N TRP A 128 -17.74 -16.48 8.23
CA TRP A 128 -18.56 -17.65 7.91
C TRP A 128 -18.13 -18.41 6.67
N LEU A 129 -17.54 -17.75 5.69
CA LEU A 129 -17.11 -18.40 4.45
C LEU A 129 -15.92 -19.32 4.76
N PRO A 130 -15.90 -20.59 4.31
CA PRO A 130 -14.71 -21.42 4.44
C PRO A 130 -13.56 -20.85 3.63
N LEU A 131 -12.33 -21.26 3.94
CA LEU A 131 -11.16 -20.85 3.19
C LEU A 131 -11.25 -21.34 1.75
N PHE A 132 -11.39 -20.41 0.80
CA PHE A 132 -11.63 -20.76 -0.58
C PHE A 132 -10.37 -21.41 -1.22
N PRO A 133 -10.47 -22.62 -1.79
CA PRO A 133 -9.32 -23.41 -2.25
C PRO A 133 -8.84 -22.97 -3.63
N TRP A 134 -8.51 -21.68 -3.77
CA TRP A 134 -7.84 -21.11 -4.94
C TRP A 134 -6.46 -20.59 -4.51
N ASP A 135 -6.17 -19.30 -4.67
CA ASP A 135 -4.84 -18.76 -4.40
C ASP A 135 -4.39 -18.92 -2.93
N ALA A 136 -5.35 -18.90 -2.00
CA ALA A 136 -5.08 -19.17 -0.60
C ALA A 136 -4.49 -20.57 -0.38
N TRP A 137 -4.92 -21.58 -1.14
CA TRP A 137 -4.40 -22.95 -1.03
C TRP A 137 -3.21 -23.21 -1.94
N THR A 138 -3.17 -22.60 -3.13
CA THR A 138 -2.08 -22.84 -4.09
C THR A 138 -0.82 -22.02 -3.81
N THR A 139 -0.92 -20.99 -2.94
CA THR A 139 0.16 -20.02 -2.77
C THR A 139 0.39 -19.62 -1.31
N TRP A 140 -0.65 -19.32 -0.54
CA TRP A 140 -0.49 -18.52 0.68
C TRP A 140 -0.74 -19.26 1.99
N LEU A 141 -1.99 -19.60 2.30
CA LEU A 141 -2.44 -20.08 3.60
C LEU A 141 -2.27 -21.58 3.82
N LEU A 142 -2.06 -22.38 2.78
CA LEU A 142 -1.75 -23.81 2.97
C LEU A 142 -0.48 -24.00 3.81
N ARG A 143 0.57 -23.19 3.61
CA ARG A 143 1.77 -23.24 4.45
C ARG A 143 1.46 -22.95 5.91
N ALA A 144 0.62 -21.93 6.15
CA ALA A 144 0.19 -21.57 7.49
C ALA A 144 -0.56 -22.72 8.17
N CYS A 145 -1.47 -23.38 7.44
CA CYS A 145 -2.19 -24.56 7.89
C CYS A 145 -1.25 -25.68 8.29
N VAL A 146 -0.37 -26.09 7.37
CA VAL A 146 0.59 -27.17 7.61
C VAL A 146 1.50 -26.89 8.80
N TRP A 147 2.06 -25.67 8.90
CA TRP A 147 2.88 -25.31 10.05
C TRP A 147 2.08 -25.31 11.37
N ALA A 148 0.85 -24.78 11.37
CA ALA A 148 0.01 -24.75 12.56
C ALA A 148 -0.39 -26.16 13.02
N GLU A 149 -0.81 -27.03 12.10
CA GLU A 149 -1.24 -28.41 12.37
C GLU A 149 -0.08 -29.28 12.85
N LEU A 150 1.12 -29.13 12.26
CA LEU A 150 2.29 -29.91 12.66
C LEU A 150 3.00 -29.35 13.89
N GLY A 151 2.71 -28.10 14.28
CA GLY A 151 3.37 -27.45 15.42
C GLY A 151 4.87 -27.17 15.20
N GLN A 152 5.37 -27.26 13.96
CA GLN A 152 6.77 -27.09 13.61
C GLN A 152 6.97 -26.48 12.23
N TRP A 153 8.18 -25.98 11.99
CA TRP A 153 8.61 -25.51 10.69
C TRP A 153 8.95 -26.69 9.78
N VAL A 154 8.25 -26.82 8.66
CA VAL A 154 8.59 -27.78 7.61
C VAL A 154 8.93 -27.05 6.30
N PRO A 155 9.90 -27.55 5.51
CA PRO A 155 10.27 -26.94 4.25
C PRO A 155 9.21 -27.20 3.18
N PHE A 156 9.01 -26.22 2.30
CA PHE A 156 8.22 -26.36 1.08
C PHE A 156 9.14 -26.42 -0.12
N ILE A 157 9.03 -27.49 -0.91
CA ILE A 157 9.89 -27.78 -2.06
C ILE A 157 9.05 -27.96 -3.33
N SER A 158 9.71 -28.08 -4.47
CA SER A 158 9.03 -28.35 -5.74
C SER A 158 8.35 -29.71 -5.76
N ALA A 159 7.29 -29.86 -6.57
CA ALA A 159 6.57 -31.12 -6.69
C ALA A 159 7.47 -32.29 -7.14
N SER A 160 8.43 -32.04 -8.03
CA SER A 160 9.38 -33.06 -8.48
C SER A 160 10.32 -33.51 -7.37
N GLN A 161 10.84 -32.57 -6.56
CA GLN A 161 11.67 -32.91 -5.40
C GLN A 161 10.86 -33.65 -4.33
N TRP A 162 9.61 -33.24 -4.09
CA TRP A 162 8.73 -33.89 -3.13
C TRP A 162 8.38 -35.33 -3.53
N LEU A 163 8.06 -35.58 -4.80
CA LEU A 163 7.84 -36.94 -5.31
C LEU A 163 9.08 -37.83 -5.22
N ALA A 164 10.27 -37.23 -5.21
CA ALA A 164 11.54 -37.92 -5.10
C ALA A 164 12.07 -38.02 -3.65
N ASP A 165 11.39 -37.43 -2.66
CA ASP A 165 11.85 -37.38 -1.26
C ASP A 165 11.36 -38.61 -0.48
N PRO A 166 12.25 -39.58 -0.16
CA PRO A 166 11.87 -40.77 0.59
C PRO A 166 11.60 -40.50 2.08
N SER A 167 12.01 -39.33 2.61
CA SER A 167 11.85 -38.98 4.01
C SER A 167 10.44 -38.51 4.36
N ALA A 168 9.68 -38.05 3.36
CA ALA A 168 8.37 -37.44 3.50
C ALA A 168 8.30 -36.29 4.54
N GLN A 169 9.44 -35.64 4.84
CA GLN A 169 9.51 -34.55 5.82
C GLN A 169 9.18 -33.19 5.20
N ALA A 170 9.41 -33.04 3.90
CA ALA A 170 9.07 -31.83 3.16
C ALA A 170 7.64 -31.85 2.63
N GLN A 171 7.12 -30.66 2.35
CA GLN A 171 5.78 -30.46 1.79
C GLN A 171 5.88 -29.77 0.44
N THR A 172 4.81 -29.82 -0.35
CA THR A 172 4.76 -29.18 -1.67
C THR A 172 3.53 -28.30 -1.81
N ILE A 173 3.66 -27.26 -2.62
CA ILE A 173 2.59 -26.34 -3.00
C ILE A 173 2.96 -25.76 -4.37
N ALA A 174 1.97 -25.38 -5.19
CA ALA A 174 2.22 -24.90 -6.56
C ALA A 174 3.24 -23.75 -6.59
N ALA A 175 3.06 -22.75 -5.72
CA ALA A 175 3.96 -21.61 -5.59
C ALA A 175 4.98 -21.80 -4.45
N TRP A 176 5.64 -22.95 -4.36
CA TRP A 176 6.61 -23.28 -3.30
C TRP A 176 7.77 -22.26 -3.19
N ASN A 177 8.12 -21.56 -4.26
CA ASN A 177 9.19 -20.57 -4.30
C ASN A 177 8.74 -19.14 -3.93
N TYR A 178 7.46 -18.89 -3.70
CA TYR A 178 6.96 -17.56 -3.34
C TYR A 178 7.35 -17.17 -1.90
N PRO A 179 7.53 -15.86 -1.61
CA PRO A 179 7.83 -15.38 -0.27
C PRO A 179 6.82 -15.88 0.78
N THR A 180 7.30 -16.27 1.96
CA THR A 180 6.47 -16.81 3.04
C THR A 180 5.69 -15.76 3.84
N THR A 181 5.86 -14.46 3.56
CA THR A 181 5.37 -13.37 4.44
C THR A 181 3.87 -13.46 4.66
N VAL A 182 3.10 -13.64 3.59
CA VAL A 182 1.63 -13.69 3.67
C VAL A 182 1.17 -14.96 4.38
N SER A 183 1.86 -16.08 4.18
CA SER A 183 1.63 -17.31 4.98
C SER A 183 1.85 -17.05 6.47
N LEU A 184 2.89 -16.29 6.84
CA LEU A 184 3.20 -15.96 8.23
C LEU A 184 2.17 -15.04 8.87
N PHE A 185 1.53 -14.15 8.10
CA PHE A 185 0.41 -13.36 8.60
C PHE A 185 -0.74 -14.26 9.05
N GLY A 186 -1.13 -15.23 8.20
CA GLY A 186 -2.15 -16.21 8.55
C GLY A 186 -1.75 -17.10 9.73
N LEU A 187 -0.50 -17.59 9.72
CA LEU A 187 0.04 -18.42 10.80
C LEU A 187 -0.05 -17.70 12.15
N TRP A 188 0.31 -16.42 12.21
CA TRP A 188 0.27 -15.65 13.46
C TRP A 188 -1.13 -15.57 14.07
N GLY A 189 -2.15 -15.37 13.23
CA GLY A 189 -3.55 -15.40 13.67
C GLY A 189 -3.93 -16.75 14.29
N THR A 190 -3.54 -17.86 13.66
CA THR A 190 -3.81 -19.21 14.16
C THR A 190 -3.00 -19.59 15.39
N LEU A 191 -1.76 -19.13 15.50
CA LEU A 191 -0.95 -19.32 16.71
C LEU A 191 -1.58 -18.60 17.91
N GLY A 192 -2.17 -17.41 17.70
CA GLY A 192 -2.97 -16.73 18.72
C GLY A 192 -4.23 -17.51 19.11
N PHE A 193 -4.87 -18.20 18.17
CA PHE A 193 -5.98 -19.12 18.47
C PHE A 193 -5.50 -20.35 19.25
N GLY A 194 -4.27 -20.80 19.02
CA GLY A 194 -3.66 -21.98 19.66
C GLY A 194 -3.79 -23.27 18.84
N GLY A 195 -4.06 -23.15 17.53
CA GLY A 195 -4.23 -24.24 16.59
C GLY A 195 -4.77 -23.71 15.26
N TRP A 196 -4.89 -24.57 14.25
CA TRP A 196 -5.49 -24.15 12.98
C TRP A 196 -6.96 -23.74 13.17
N SER A 197 -7.29 -22.59 12.60
CA SER A 197 -8.64 -22.06 12.49
C SER A 197 -8.68 -21.15 11.28
N GLU A 198 -9.48 -21.53 10.28
CA GLU A 198 -9.57 -20.76 9.03
C GLU A 198 -9.99 -19.31 9.27
N ALA A 199 -10.95 -19.10 10.16
CA ALA A 199 -11.40 -17.76 10.52
C ALA A 199 -10.28 -16.96 11.19
N ALA A 200 -9.53 -17.56 12.13
CA ALA A 200 -8.37 -16.90 12.76
C ALA A 200 -7.25 -16.57 11.75
N ALA A 201 -6.99 -17.48 10.80
CA ALA A 201 -6.00 -17.29 9.73
C ALA A 201 -6.35 -16.11 8.81
N LYS A 202 -7.64 -15.82 8.62
CA LYS A 202 -8.13 -14.74 7.74
C LYS A 202 -8.23 -13.38 8.42
N MET A 203 -8.30 -13.30 9.75
CA MET A 203 -8.40 -12.03 10.49
C MET A 203 -7.38 -10.95 10.08
N PRO A 204 -6.13 -11.28 9.75
CA PRO A 204 -5.16 -10.27 9.31
C PRO A 204 -5.60 -9.46 8.06
N TRP A 205 -6.43 -10.03 7.20
CA TRP A 205 -6.93 -9.33 6.01
C TRP A 205 -7.88 -8.19 6.35
N ILE A 206 -8.69 -8.35 7.41
CA ILE A 206 -9.55 -7.28 7.94
C ILE A 206 -8.69 -6.10 8.40
N GLY A 207 -7.66 -6.38 9.19
CA GLY A 207 -6.75 -5.35 9.65
C GLY A 207 -6.01 -4.68 8.49
N CYS A 208 -5.63 -5.42 7.45
CA CYS A 208 -5.01 -4.87 6.25
C CYS A 208 -5.97 -3.94 5.49
N ALA A 209 -7.24 -4.32 5.33
CA ALA A 209 -8.25 -3.48 4.70
C ALA A 209 -8.53 -2.20 5.50
N LEU A 210 -8.60 -2.29 6.83
CA LEU A 210 -8.69 -1.11 7.71
C LEU A 210 -7.44 -0.23 7.57
N ALA A 211 -6.26 -0.84 7.48
CA ALA A 211 -5.01 -0.13 7.31
C ALA A 211 -4.94 0.65 5.99
N LEU A 212 -5.42 0.03 4.90
CA LEU A 212 -5.59 0.68 3.60
C LEU A 212 -6.53 1.88 3.72
N ALA A 213 -7.71 1.70 4.33
CA ALA A 213 -8.71 2.76 4.46
C ALA A 213 -8.24 3.93 5.33
N LEU A 214 -7.71 3.63 6.52
CA LEU A 214 -7.19 4.61 7.47
C LEU A 214 -5.95 5.32 6.91
N GLY A 215 -5.07 4.58 6.26
CA GLY A 215 -3.88 5.11 5.62
C GLY A 215 -4.21 6.04 4.45
N PHE A 216 -5.14 5.65 3.59
CA PHE A 216 -5.66 6.49 2.50
C PHE A 216 -6.26 7.79 3.06
N TYR A 217 -7.22 7.67 3.98
CA TYR A 217 -7.90 8.82 4.58
C TYR A 217 -6.92 9.73 5.31
N GLY A 218 -6.01 9.16 6.10
CA GLY A 218 -4.98 9.88 6.83
C GLY A 218 -4.08 10.68 5.91
N GLN A 219 -3.52 10.04 4.89
CA GLN A 219 -2.65 10.71 3.93
C GLN A 219 -3.40 11.76 3.09
N ALA A 220 -4.68 11.55 2.78
CA ALA A 220 -5.51 12.51 2.09
C ALA A 220 -5.77 13.77 2.94
N ARG A 221 -6.05 13.59 4.23
CA ARG A 221 -6.23 14.69 5.18
C ARG A 221 -4.94 15.45 5.42
N LEU A 222 -3.80 14.75 5.54
CA LEU A 222 -2.47 15.37 5.56
C LEU A 222 -2.16 16.11 4.26
N TRP A 223 -2.67 15.65 3.12
CA TRP A 223 -2.52 16.36 1.84
C TRP A 223 -3.23 17.72 1.84
N GLY A 224 -4.22 17.91 2.71
CA GLY A 224 -5.06 19.11 2.79
C GLY A 224 -6.44 18.93 2.17
N ALA A 225 -6.78 17.74 1.65
CA ALA A 225 -8.14 17.45 1.17
C ALA A 225 -9.12 17.55 2.34
N SER A 226 -10.30 18.15 2.15
CA SER A 226 -11.33 18.27 3.20
C SER A 226 -11.76 16.90 3.75
N GLY A 227 -12.41 16.87 4.93
CA GLY A 227 -12.93 15.63 5.51
C GLY A 227 -13.87 14.89 4.55
N LEU A 228 -14.83 15.62 3.97
CA LEU A 228 -15.77 15.08 3.00
C LEU A 228 -15.09 14.61 1.72
N THR A 229 -14.16 15.41 1.17
CA THR A 229 -13.41 15.01 -0.04
C THR A 229 -12.64 13.72 0.19
N ALA A 230 -11.92 13.61 1.32
CA ALA A 230 -11.20 12.38 1.66
C ALA A 230 -12.14 11.18 1.81
N LEU A 231 -13.33 11.37 2.41
CA LEU A 231 -14.33 10.31 2.54
C LEU A 231 -14.95 9.89 1.19
N VAL A 232 -15.19 10.82 0.27
CA VAL A 232 -15.74 10.51 -1.06
C VAL A 232 -14.76 9.64 -1.85
N PHE A 233 -13.48 10.02 -1.91
CA PHE A 233 -12.48 9.21 -2.61
C PHE A 233 -12.18 7.90 -1.89
N LEU A 234 -12.24 7.88 -0.56
CA LEU A 234 -12.15 6.63 0.20
C LEU A 234 -13.33 5.72 -0.14
N TRP A 235 -14.56 6.22 -0.14
CA TRP A 235 -15.76 5.47 -0.49
C TRP A 235 -15.67 4.90 -1.91
N LEU A 236 -15.24 5.70 -2.89
CA LEU A 236 -14.99 5.24 -4.26
C LEU A 236 -13.98 4.08 -4.34
N LEU A 237 -13.04 4.02 -3.40
CA LEU A 237 -12.01 2.99 -3.34
C LEU A 237 -12.47 1.73 -2.60
N VAL A 238 -13.03 1.88 -1.40
CA VAL A 238 -13.36 0.76 -0.50
C VAL A 238 -14.72 0.11 -0.80
N THR A 239 -15.39 0.56 -1.86
CA THR A 239 -16.62 -0.08 -2.38
C THR A 239 -16.39 -0.76 -3.72
N LEU A 240 -15.14 -0.83 -4.21
CA LEU A 240 -14.82 -1.54 -5.44
C LEU A 240 -15.06 -3.04 -5.26
N PRO A 241 -15.87 -3.68 -6.12
CA PRO A 241 -16.25 -5.08 -5.95
C PRO A 241 -15.05 -6.02 -5.88
N LEU A 242 -14.01 -5.74 -6.67
CA LEU A 242 -12.80 -6.56 -6.64
C LEU A 242 -12.02 -6.44 -5.33
N LEU A 243 -11.94 -5.24 -4.75
CA LEU A 243 -11.27 -5.04 -3.46
C LEU A 243 -12.04 -5.75 -2.34
N ASP A 244 -13.36 -5.62 -2.35
CA ASP A 244 -14.27 -6.32 -1.44
C ASP A 244 -14.13 -7.84 -1.58
N SER A 245 -14.04 -8.36 -2.80
CA SER A 245 -13.84 -9.79 -3.06
C SER A 245 -12.54 -10.33 -2.45
N HIS A 246 -11.46 -9.54 -2.48
CA HIS A 246 -10.18 -9.95 -1.85
C HIS A 246 -10.21 -9.89 -0.33
N LEU A 247 -11.13 -9.10 0.25
CA LEU A 247 -11.40 -9.13 1.68
C LEU A 247 -12.28 -10.34 2.03
N ALA A 248 -13.39 -10.53 1.33
CA ALA A 248 -14.33 -11.65 1.56
C ALA A 248 -13.65 -13.02 1.39
N LEU A 249 -12.85 -13.18 0.34
CA LEU A 249 -12.12 -14.41 0.04
C LEU A 249 -10.76 -14.51 0.74
N ALA A 250 -10.46 -13.66 1.74
CA ALA A 250 -9.17 -13.52 2.43
C ALA A 250 -8.19 -14.71 2.35
N GLY A 251 -6.91 -14.39 2.18
CA GLY A 251 -5.88 -15.38 1.87
C GLY A 251 -5.03 -15.01 0.67
N TYR A 252 -5.23 -13.82 0.10
CA TYR A 252 -4.54 -13.30 -1.08
C TYR A 252 -3.48 -12.27 -0.70
N ALA A 253 -2.33 -12.28 -1.37
CA ALA A 253 -1.29 -11.26 -1.18
C ALA A 253 -1.68 -9.88 -1.77
N ASP A 254 -2.65 -9.84 -2.69
CA ASP A 254 -2.88 -8.68 -3.53
C ASP A 254 -3.35 -7.44 -2.73
N ILE A 255 -4.17 -7.59 -1.69
CA ILE A 255 -4.58 -6.47 -0.82
C ILE A 255 -3.42 -5.93 0.04
N TRP A 256 -2.50 -6.80 0.47
CA TRP A 256 -1.29 -6.40 1.20
C TRP A 256 -0.35 -5.61 0.30
N LEU A 257 -0.24 -6.03 -0.96
CA LEU A 257 0.56 -5.35 -1.97
C LEU A 257 -0.07 -4.00 -2.35
N ALA A 258 -1.40 -3.98 -2.56
CA ALA A 258 -2.15 -2.75 -2.84
C ALA A 258 -2.02 -1.72 -1.71
N THR A 259 -2.10 -2.19 -0.45
CA THR A 259 -1.86 -1.35 0.73
C THR A 259 -0.42 -0.83 0.76
N SER A 260 0.58 -1.69 0.55
CA SER A 260 1.99 -1.29 0.57
C SER A 260 2.30 -0.25 -0.50
N VAL A 261 1.81 -0.47 -1.73
CA VAL A 261 2.00 0.44 -2.86
C VAL A 261 1.30 1.79 -2.62
N LEU A 262 0.06 1.79 -2.12
CA LEU A 262 -0.65 3.01 -1.72
C LEU A 262 0.15 3.83 -0.72
N LEU A 263 0.53 3.18 0.39
CA LEU A 263 1.20 3.85 1.50
C LEU A 263 2.57 4.36 1.06
N ALA A 264 3.32 3.55 0.31
CA ALA A 264 4.57 3.97 -0.31
C ALA A 264 4.39 5.22 -1.20
N PHE A 265 3.40 5.18 -2.10
CA PHE A 265 3.15 6.25 -3.06
C PHE A 265 2.69 7.54 -2.38
N ALA A 266 1.74 7.46 -1.46
CA ALA A 266 1.25 8.62 -0.73
C ALA A 266 2.36 9.27 0.10
N ALA A 267 3.16 8.48 0.81
CA ALA A 267 4.29 8.98 1.58
C ALA A 267 5.38 9.58 0.67
N LEU A 268 5.67 8.98 -0.48
CA LEU A 268 6.60 9.54 -1.47
C LEU A 268 6.14 10.92 -1.96
N LEU A 269 4.85 11.09 -2.30
CA LEU A 269 4.34 12.38 -2.75
C LEU A 269 4.45 13.45 -1.65
N HIS A 270 4.16 13.10 -0.40
CA HIS A 270 4.36 13.99 0.74
C HIS A 270 5.81 14.37 0.94
N TRP A 271 6.73 13.40 0.87
CA TRP A 271 8.16 13.67 0.98
C TRP A 271 8.67 14.58 -0.13
N ILE A 272 8.23 14.39 -1.38
CA ILE A 272 8.60 15.27 -2.50
C ILE A 272 8.01 16.67 -2.32
N ARG A 273 6.80 16.78 -1.79
CA ARG A 273 6.10 18.06 -1.61
C ARG A 273 6.70 18.90 -0.47
N GLU A 274 6.97 18.27 0.67
CA GLU A 274 7.28 18.97 1.93
C GLU A 274 8.70 18.73 2.44
N GLY A 275 9.41 17.73 1.89
CA GLY A 275 10.71 17.32 2.40
C GLY A 275 10.65 16.58 3.74
N ASP A 276 9.48 16.16 4.22
CA ASP A 276 9.34 15.44 5.50
C ASP A 276 10.03 14.07 5.42
N TRP A 277 11.18 13.94 6.10
CA TRP A 277 11.97 12.72 6.12
C TRP A 277 11.20 11.52 6.70
N ARG A 278 10.20 11.75 7.57
CA ARG A 278 9.37 10.68 8.15
C ARG A 278 8.57 9.99 7.06
N GLN A 279 7.99 10.78 6.16
CA GLN A 279 7.28 10.30 4.97
C GLN A 279 8.27 9.62 4.00
N GLY A 280 9.46 10.17 3.81
CA GLY A 280 10.52 9.53 3.01
C GLY A 280 10.89 8.13 3.51
N SER A 281 11.11 7.99 4.82
CA SER A 281 11.40 6.69 5.45
C SER A 281 10.26 5.70 5.31
N LEU A 282 9.00 6.15 5.50
CA LEU A 282 7.83 5.29 5.34
C LEU A 282 7.64 4.85 3.89
N ALA A 283 7.91 5.74 2.92
CA ALA A 283 7.90 5.39 1.52
C ALA A 283 8.87 4.25 1.25
N ILE A 284 10.13 4.37 1.70
CA ILE A 284 11.16 3.33 1.53
C ILE A 284 10.72 2.01 2.18
N LEU A 285 10.26 2.04 3.44
CA LEU A 285 9.83 0.83 4.14
C LEU A 285 8.68 0.11 3.43
N CYS A 286 7.68 0.85 2.92
CA CYS A 286 6.54 0.28 2.21
C CYS A 286 6.90 -0.16 0.77
N VAL A 287 7.86 0.50 0.12
CA VAL A 287 8.41 0.02 -1.16
C VAL A 287 9.11 -1.32 -0.92
N LEU A 288 10.05 -1.38 0.03
CA LEU A 288 10.79 -2.61 0.35
C LEU A 288 9.85 -3.77 0.74
N SER A 289 8.74 -3.48 1.44
CA SER A 289 7.78 -4.51 1.83
C SER A 289 7.13 -5.22 0.63
N CYS A 290 7.05 -4.57 -0.55
CA CYS A 290 6.48 -5.17 -1.74
C CYS A 290 7.21 -6.47 -2.11
N SER A 291 8.56 -6.45 -2.15
CA SER A 291 9.39 -7.63 -2.49
C SER A 291 9.23 -8.82 -1.56
N VAL A 292 8.97 -8.56 -0.27
CA VAL A 292 8.80 -9.65 0.70
C VAL A 292 7.37 -10.16 0.74
N ILE A 293 6.39 -9.40 0.25
CA ILE A 293 4.97 -9.81 0.20
C ILE A 293 4.72 -10.70 -1.02
N LYS A 294 5.17 -10.27 -2.21
CA LYS A 294 4.92 -10.96 -3.49
C LYS A 294 6.15 -10.85 -4.38
N LEU A 295 6.40 -11.85 -5.23
CA LEU A 295 7.57 -11.86 -6.11
C LEU A 295 7.54 -10.67 -7.10
N GLU A 296 6.37 -10.42 -7.68
CA GLU A 296 6.10 -9.29 -8.58
C GLU A 296 6.27 -7.94 -7.87
N GLY A 297 6.24 -7.93 -6.54
CA GLY A 297 6.53 -6.76 -5.73
C GLY A 297 7.90 -6.16 -6.00
N ILE A 298 8.88 -6.95 -6.46
CA ILE A 298 10.18 -6.45 -6.92
C ILE A 298 10.01 -5.50 -8.11
N VAL A 299 9.17 -5.88 -9.09
CA VAL A 299 8.88 -5.03 -10.26
C VAL A 299 8.18 -3.75 -9.81
N TRP A 300 7.23 -3.85 -8.87
CA TRP A 300 6.49 -2.69 -8.36
C TRP A 300 7.39 -1.70 -7.62
N MET A 301 8.42 -2.17 -6.93
CA MET A 301 9.43 -1.30 -6.31
C MET A 301 10.16 -0.45 -7.36
N LEU A 302 10.50 -1.03 -8.49
CA LEU A 302 11.23 -0.33 -9.56
C LEU A 302 10.39 0.80 -10.18
N LEU A 303 9.05 0.72 -10.12
CA LEU A 303 8.15 1.78 -10.60
C LEU A 303 8.27 3.09 -9.81
N PHE A 304 8.85 3.07 -8.61
CA PHE A 304 9.11 4.29 -7.84
C PHE A 304 10.33 5.07 -8.36
N ILE A 305 11.25 4.42 -9.08
CA ILE A 305 12.42 5.07 -9.69
C ILE A 305 12.01 6.17 -10.67
N PRO A 306 11.19 5.91 -11.72
CA PRO A 306 10.76 6.97 -12.63
C PRO A 306 9.97 8.08 -11.93
N ALA A 307 9.25 7.78 -10.84
CA ALA A 307 8.58 8.79 -10.04
C ALA A 307 9.57 9.73 -9.34
N VAL A 308 10.61 9.19 -8.69
CA VAL A 308 11.66 9.99 -8.05
C VAL A 308 12.47 10.79 -9.09
N LEU A 309 12.83 10.18 -10.21
CA LEU A 309 13.50 10.87 -11.32
C LEU A 309 12.64 12.01 -11.87
N GLY A 310 11.34 11.78 -12.06
CA GLY A 310 10.39 12.80 -12.50
C GLY A 310 10.25 13.97 -11.53
N ALA A 311 10.37 13.74 -10.23
CA ALA A 311 10.43 14.82 -9.24
C ALA A 311 11.73 15.62 -9.29
N ARG A 312 12.88 14.94 -9.39
CA ARG A 312 14.20 15.55 -9.23
C ARG A 312 14.72 16.24 -10.49
N LEU A 313 14.46 15.66 -11.66
CA LEU A 313 14.94 16.20 -12.93
C LEU A 313 13.96 17.26 -13.42
N SER A 314 14.41 18.51 -13.61
CA SER A 314 13.56 19.61 -14.10
C SER A 314 13.98 20.13 -15.47
N GLY A 315 13.01 20.71 -16.19
CA GLY A 315 13.22 21.35 -17.49
C GLY A 315 13.75 20.39 -18.55
N ARG A 316 14.81 20.81 -19.25
CA ARG A 316 15.41 20.10 -20.38
C ARG A 316 16.03 18.74 -20.02
N TRP A 317 16.50 18.56 -18.78
CA TRP A 317 17.23 17.35 -18.38
C TRP A 317 16.34 16.11 -18.29
N PHE A 318 15.08 16.29 -17.90
CA PHE A 318 14.13 15.19 -17.80
C PHE A 318 13.89 14.50 -19.16
N PRO A 319 13.46 15.20 -20.24
CA PRO A 319 13.30 14.58 -21.55
C PRO A 319 14.65 14.12 -22.14
N THR A 320 15.77 14.80 -21.86
CA THR A 320 17.09 14.35 -22.33
C THR A 320 17.50 13.01 -21.72
N ILE A 321 17.33 12.83 -20.40
CA ILE A 321 17.66 11.57 -19.73
C ILE A 321 16.71 10.46 -20.19
N LEU A 322 15.42 10.77 -20.33
CA LEU A 322 14.45 9.80 -20.84
C LEU A 322 14.78 9.38 -22.29
N ALA A 323 15.14 10.33 -23.16
CA ALA A 323 15.55 10.05 -24.52
C ALA A 323 16.87 9.26 -24.57
N ALA A 324 17.84 9.60 -23.73
CA ALA A 324 19.10 8.86 -23.62
C ALA A 324 18.89 7.43 -23.11
N ALA A 325 18.03 7.23 -22.12
CA ALA A 325 17.67 5.91 -21.61
C ALA A 325 16.93 5.09 -22.67
N GLY A 326 15.96 5.70 -23.37
CA GLY A 326 15.24 5.06 -24.48
C GLY A 326 16.17 4.70 -25.63
N LEU A 327 17.13 5.57 -25.97
CA LEU A 327 18.15 5.30 -26.98
C LEU A 327 19.08 4.16 -26.53
N ALA A 328 19.53 4.16 -25.29
CA ALA A 328 20.38 3.08 -24.75
C ALA A 328 19.66 1.73 -24.78
N VAL A 329 18.40 1.68 -24.34
CA VAL A 329 17.55 0.48 -24.45
C VAL A 329 17.39 0.07 -25.91
N GLY A 330 17.10 1.02 -26.80
CA GLY A 330 16.96 0.75 -28.24
C GLY A 330 18.24 0.22 -28.88
N VAL A 331 19.41 0.75 -28.52
CA VAL A 331 20.72 0.26 -28.99
C VAL A 331 20.97 -1.16 -28.50
N VAL A 332 20.75 -1.44 -27.20
CA VAL A 332 20.86 -2.80 -26.64
C VAL A 332 19.90 -3.76 -27.35
N TRP A 333 18.68 -3.30 -27.64
CA TRP A 333 17.68 -4.11 -28.35
C TRP A 333 18.10 -4.43 -29.79
N MET A 334 18.61 -3.42 -30.51
CA MET A 334 19.09 -3.56 -31.89
C MET A 334 20.39 -4.36 -31.98
N SER A 335 21.22 -4.39 -30.93
CA SER A 335 22.45 -5.19 -30.89
C SER A 335 22.22 -6.67 -30.56
N GLY A 336 20.96 -7.12 -30.50
CA GLY A 336 20.60 -8.51 -30.17
C GLY A 336 20.41 -8.78 -28.68
N GLY A 337 20.50 -7.76 -27.83
CA GLY A 337 20.32 -7.86 -26.39
C GLY A 337 21.62 -7.83 -25.59
N LEU A 338 21.48 -8.04 -24.28
CA LEU A 338 22.56 -8.11 -23.30
C LEU A 338 22.43 -9.41 -22.49
N GLU A 339 23.48 -10.22 -22.49
CA GLU A 339 23.59 -11.41 -21.66
C GLU A 339 24.73 -11.23 -20.66
N LEU A 340 24.43 -11.32 -19.36
CA LEU A 340 25.40 -11.21 -18.28
C LEU A 340 25.20 -12.35 -17.28
N ASN A 341 26.29 -13.03 -16.93
CA ASN A 341 26.28 -13.98 -15.83
C ASN A 341 26.56 -13.22 -14.53
N SER A 342 25.58 -13.14 -13.64
CA SER A 342 25.74 -12.54 -12.31
C SER A 342 25.83 -13.61 -11.22
N PRO A 343 26.41 -13.30 -10.04
CA PRO A 343 26.41 -14.22 -8.89
C PRO A 343 25.02 -14.65 -8.43
N TRP A 344 23.98 -13.89 -8.81
CA TRP A 344 22.59 -14.12 -8.42
C TRP A 344 21.80 -14.89 -9.48
N GLY A 345 22.43 -15.22 -10.61
CA GLY A 345 21.81 -15.88 -11.75
C GLY A 345 22.08 -15.15 -13.07
N PRO A 346 21.69 -15.76 -14.21
CA PRO A 346 21.80 -15.14 -15.52
C PRO A 346 20.87 -13.93 -15.65
N VAL A 347 21.36 -12.90 -16.32
CA VAL A 347 20.63 -11.72 -16.76
C VAL A 347 20.61 -11.74 -18.28
N GLU A 348 19.42 -11.82 -18.87
CA GLU A 348 19.19 -11.72 -20.31
C GLU A 348 18.23 -10.55 -20.54
N LEU A 349 18.64 -9.58 -21.35
CA LEU A 349 17.81 -8.46 -21.78
C LEU A 349 17.86 -8.40 -23.29
N GLY A 350 16.98 -9.14 -23.96
CA GLY A 350 16.98 -9.23 -25.41
C GLY A 350 15.60 -9.07 -26.03
N PRO A 351 15.54 -9.00 -27.37
CA PRO A 351 14.29 -8.90 -28.10
C PRO A 351 13.36 -10.10 -27.95
N GLN A 352 13.91 -11.26 -27.60
CA GLN A 352 13.18 -12.53 -27.49
C GLN A 352 12.83 -12.90 -26.05
N ALA A 353 13.60 -12.45 -25.07
CA ALA A 353 13.32 -12.73 -23.68
C ALA A 353 13.95 -11.70 -22.73
N ILE A 354 13.31 -11.54 -21.58
CA ILE A 354 13.86 -10.87 -20.41
C ILE A 354 14.02 -11.92 -19.32
N GLN A 355 15.25 -12.19 -18.89
CA GLN A 355 15.57 -13.02 -17.74
C GLN A 355 16.25 -12.18 -16.68
N LEU A 356 15.65 -12.13 -15.50
CA LEU A 356 16.22 -11.44 -14.35
C LEU A 356 16.37 -12.40 -13.17
N PRO A 357 17.49 -12.32 -12.42
CA PRO A 357 17.64 -13.00 -11.15
C PRO A 357 16.43 -12.77 -10.25
N LEU A 358 15.98 -13.83 -9.58
CA LEU A 358 14.84 -13.84 -8.65
C LEU A 358 13.46 -13.59 -9.28
N ILE A 359 13.35 -12.95 -10.45
CA ILE A 359 12.04 -12.67 -11.08
C ILE A 359 11.66 -13.80 -12.05
N GLY A 360 12.64 -14.33 -12.79
CA GLY A 360 12.45 -15.41 -13.77
C GLY A 360 12.72 -14.98 -15.21
N ARG A 361 12.38 -15.87 -16.14
CA ARG A 361 12.50 -15.67 -17.59
C ARG A 361 11.11 -15.40 -18.18
N PHE A 362 11.01 -14.34 -18.98
CA PHE A 362 9.82 -13.94 -19.71
C PHE A 362 10.14 -13.96 -21.20
N GLU A 363 9.52 -14.87 -21.93
CA GLU A 363 9.57 -14.83 -23.39
C GLU A 363 8.75 -13.65 -23.89
N LEU A 364 9.33 -12.93 -24.85
CA LEU A 364 8.76 -11.72 -25.42
C LEU A 364 8.15 -11.99 -26.78
N ALA A 365 6.84 -11.83 -26.85
CA ALA A 365 6.08 -11.89 -28.08
C ALA A 365 4.86 -10.98 -27.96
N TYR A 366 4.54 -10.25 -29.02
CA TYR A 366 3.34 -9.42 -29.03
C TYR A 366 2.08 -10.28 -29.14
N HIS A 367 1.12 -10.01 -28.27
CA HIS A 367 -0.18 -10.65 -28.22
C HIS A 367 -1.28 -9.58 -28.25
N ASP A 368 -2.23 -9.71 -29.18
CA ASP A 368 -3.39 -8.80 -29.26
C ASP A 368 -4.42 -9.14 -28.19
N ASN A 369 -4.29 -8.49 -27.03
CA ASN A 369 -5.07 -8.80 -25.83
C ASN A 369 -6.10 -7.72 -25.47
N TRP A 370 -6.39 -6.81 -26.40
CA TRP A 370 -7.24 -5.65 -26.13
C TRP A 370 -8.66 -6.05 -25.73
N ALA A 371 -9.23 -7.07 -26.37
CA ALA A 371 -10.58 -7.54 -26.06
C ALA A 371 -10.69 -8.06 -24.62
N ALA A 372 -9.71 -8.83 -24.15
CA ALA A 372 -9.73 -9.36 -22.79
C ALA A 372 -9.51 -8.25 -21.75
N LEU A 373 -8.59 -7.31 -22.03
CA LEU A 373 -8.38 -6.15 -21.18
C LEU A 373 -9.66 -5.30 -21.07
N TRP A 374 -10.32 -5.03 -22.20
CA TRP A 374 -11.56 -4.27 -22.23
C TRP A 374 -12.65 -4.94 -21.39
N ARG A 375 -12.84 -6.26 -21.55
CA ARG A 375 -13.79 -7.03 -20.72
C ARG A 375 -13.49 -6.88 -19.23
N ASN A 376 -12.24 -7.09 -18.83
CA ASN A 376 -11.85 -7.08 -17.43
C ASN A 376 -11.95 -5.70 -16.75
N LEU A 377 -11.69 -4.61 -17.49
CA LEU A 377 -11.64 -3.26 -16.93
C LEU A 377 -12.97 -2.50 -17.04
N PHE A 378 -13.77 -2.76 -18.08
CA PHE A 378 -14.93 -1.92 -18.41
C PHE A 378 -16.27 -2.68 -18.45
N LEU A 379 -16.27 -4.00 -18.63
CA LEU A 379 -17.50 -4.79 -18.78
C LEU A 379 -17.80 -5.67 -17.57
N TYR A 380 -16.80 -6.32 -16.99
CA TYR A 380 -16.97 -7.08 -15.76
C TYR A 380 -17.19 -6.13 -14.58
N ASP A 381 -18.04 -6.56 -13.66
CA ASP A 381 -18.44 -5.79 -12.48
C ASP A 381 -17.38 -5.83 -11.37
N ASN A 382 -16.12 -5.62 -11.75
CA ASN A 382 -14.97 -5.60 -10.84
C ASN A 382 -14.68 -4.20 -10.30
N TRP A 383 -15.10 -3.16 -11.02
CA TRP A 383 -14.56 -1.81 -10.90
C TRP A 383 -15.60 -0.69 -10.87
N HIS A 384 -16.89 -1.01 -10.88
CA HIS A 384 -17.96 -0.03 -11.11
C HIS A 384 -17.63 0.86 -12.34
N LEU A 385 -17.56 2.17 -12.14
CA LEU A 385 -17.21 3.16 -13.17
C LEU A 385 -15.75 3.64 -13.07
N TYR A 386 -14.90 2.98 -12.29
CA TYR A 386 -13.56 3.46 -11.96
C TYR A 386 -12.70 3.75 -13.19
N PHE A 387 -12.58 2.79 -14.11
CA PHE A 387 -11.73 2.95 -15.31
C PHE A 387 -12.28 3.97 -16.30
N TYR A 388 -13.60 4.17 -16.35
CA TYR A 388 -14.20 5.26 -17.10
C TYR A 388 -13.79 6.62 -16.54
N GLY A 389 -13.69 6.76 -15.21
CA GLY A 389 -13.18 7.96 -14.55
C GLY A 389 -11.65 8.13 -14.62
N LEU A 390 -10.91 7.02 -14.73
CA LEU A 390 -9.45 7.04 -14.86
C LEU A 390 -9.00 7.70 -16.17
N ILE A 391 -9.71 7.47 -17.28
CA ILE A 391 -9.38 8.05 -18.60
C ILE A 391 -9.30 9.59 -18.58
N PRO A 392 -10.37 10.34 -18.20
CA PRO A 392 -10.30 11.79 -18.16
C PRO A 392 -9.30 12.30 -17.13
N MET A 393 -9.06 11.57 -16.03
CA MET A 393 -8.02 11.91 -15.06
C MET A 393 -6.61 11.80 -15.68
N LEU A 394 -6.32 10.74 -16.45
CA LEU A 394 -5.05 10.60 -17.16
C LEU A 394 -4.86 11.71 -18.18
N ALA A 395 -5.92 12.05 -18.94
CA ALA A 395 -5.89 13.17 -19.88
C ALA A 395 -5.60 14.50 -19.18
N TRP A 396 -6.24 14.75 -18.02
CA TRP A 396 -5.99 15.93 -17.20
C TRP A 396 -4.55 15.98 -16.65
N GLY A 397 -4.05 14.84 -16.15
CA GLY A 397 -2.67 14.71 -15.67
C GLY A 397 -1.65 14.97 -16.78
N LEU A 398 -1.86 14.39 -17.97
CA LEU A 398 -1.02 14.63 -19.14
C LEU A 398 -1.06 16.11 -19.56
N TRP A 399 -2.25 16.72 -19.62
CA TRP A 399 -2.39 18.13 -19.95
C TRP A 399 -1.62 19.04 -18.98
N ARG A 400 -1.67 18.75 -17.67
CA ARG A 400 -0.86 19.47 -16.67
C ARG A 400 0.63 19.21 -16.84
N PHE A 401 1.01 17.97 -17.14
CA PHE A 401 2.39 17.57 -17.38
C PHE A 401 3.03 18.31 -18.55
N LEU A 402 2.27 18.56 -19.61
CA LEU A 402 2.72 19.30 -20.79
C LEU A 402 2.84 20.82 -20.57
N ARG A 403 2.35 21.37 -19.45
CA ARG A 403 2.45 22.81 -19.14
C ARG A 403 3.77 23.16 -18.43
N SER A 404 4.30 24.35 -18.71
CA SER A 404 5.66 24.79 -18.35
C SER A 404 5.96 25.02 -16.85
N HIS A 405 5.03 24.75 -15.93
CA HIS A 405 5.21 24.97 -14.48
C HIS A 405 4.52 23.90 -13.62
N ILE A 406 4.83 22.63 -13.88
CA ILE A 406 4.32 21.51 -13.09
C ILE A 406 5.15 21.32 -11.80
N ALA A 407 4.47 21.12 -10.67
CA ALA A 407 5.14 20.85 -9.40
C ALA A 407 5.88 19.49 -9.42
N PRO A 408 6.99 19.32 -8.67
CA PRO A 408 7.73 18.06 -8.61
C PRO A 408 6.89 16.83 -8.27
N TRP A 409 5.96 16.96 -7.31
CA TRP A 409 5.08 15.87 -6.90
C TRP A 409 4.03 15.51 -7.98
N GLU A 410 3.59 16.48 -8.79
CA GLU A 410 2.66 16.21 -9.89
C GLU A 410 3.34 15.34 -10.96
N ARG A 411 4.60 15.65 -11.28
CA ARG A 411 5.42 14.86 -12.20
C ARG A 411 5.69 13.47 -11.65
N ALA A 412 6.05 13.36 -10.37
CA ALA A 412 6.24 12.06 -9.75
C ALA A 412 4.99 11.19 -9.80
N GLY A 413 3.82 11.78 -9.49
CA GLY A 413 2.54 11.10 -9.58
C GLY A 413 2.24 10.61 -11.00
N PHE A 414 2.36 11.50 -12.00
CA PHE A 414 2.14 11.14 -13.39
C PHE A 414 3.11 10.05 -13.88
N MET A 415 4.40 10.15 -13.52
CA MET A 415 5.42 9.17 -13.89
C MET A 415 5.16 7.81 -13.25
N PHE A 416 4.75 7.78 -11.98
CA PHE A 416 4.37 6.53 -11.33
C PHE A 416 3.19 5.86 -12.04
N VAL A 417 2.10 6.60 -12.25
CA VAL A 417 0.89 6.06 -12.90
C VAL A 417 1.18 5.58 -14.32
N SER A 418 1.90 6.39 -15.11
CA SER A 418 2.26 6.03 -16.48
C SER A 418 3.18 4.82 -16.52
N SER A 419 4.16 4.73 -15.62
CA SER A 419 5.08 3.59 -15.55
C SER A 419 4.36 2.31 -15.10
N ALA A 420 3.42 2.41 -14.16
CA ALA A 420 2.59 1.27 -13.73
C ALA A 420 1.71 0.75 -14.88
N LEU A 421 1.02 1.65 -15.59
CA LEU A 421 0.22 1.27 -16.76
C LEU A 421 1.09 0.69 -17.88
N PHE A 422 2.27 1.25 -18.13
CA PHE A 422 3.22 0.73 -19.10
C PHE A 422 3.74 -0.65 -18.71
N ALA A 423 4.08 -0.87 -17.43
CA ALA A 423 4.51 -2.18 -16.95
C ALA A 423 3.40 -3.24 -17.10
N LEU A 424 2.14 -2.89 -16.80
CA LEU A 424 1.00 -3.78 -17.04
C LEU A 424 0.77 -4.04 -18.53
N TYR A 425 0.97 -3.04 -19.39
CA TYR A 425 0.93 -3.23 -20.84
C TYR A 425 2.01 -4.22 -21.30
N ILE A 426 3.27 -4.03 -20.89
CA ILE A 426 4.34 -4.98 -21.21
C ILE A 426 3.99 -6.39 -20.71
N LEU A 427 3.52 -6.50 -19.47
CA LEU A 427 3.16 -7.80 -18.90
C LEU A 427 2.08 -8.52 -19.73
N PHE A 428 0.95 -7.86 -20.05
CA PHE A 428 -0.19 -8.53 -20.68
C PHE A 428 -0.16 -8.59 -22.21
N PHE A 429 0.67 -7.78 -22.87
CA PHE A 429 0.77 -7.76 -24.33
C PHE A 429 2.08 -8.33 -24.85
N TRP A 430 3.13 -8.38 -24.03
CA TRP A 430 4.46 -8.78 -24.47
C TRP A 430 5.00 -10.02 -23.79
N THR A 431 4.29 -10.60 -22.82
CA THR A 431 4.74 -11.83 -22.14
C THR A 431 3.68 -12.91 -22.15
N GLY A 432 4.06 -14.14 -21.80
CA GLY A 432 3.14 -15.27 -21.60
C GLY A 432 1.99 -15.02 -20.61
N ALA A 433 2.06 -13.95 -19.79
CA ALA A 433 0.97 -13.52 -18.92
C ALA A 433 -0.29 -13.07 -19.69
N TYR A 434 -0.23 -12.88 -21.01
CA TYR A 434 -1.42 -12.58 -21.84
C TYR A 434 -2.54 -13.62 -21.65
N ARG A 435 -2.20 -14.90 -21.44
CA ARG A 435 -3.18 -15.99 -21.19
C ARG A 435 -3.99 -15.76 -19.92
N TRP A 436 -3.36 -15.22 -18.88
CA TRP A 436 -4.07 -14.88 -17.64
C TRP A 436 -5.06 -13.72 -17.82
N ALA A 437 -4.88 -12.93 -18.87
CA ALA A 437 -5.84 -11.92 -19.29
C ALA A 437 -7.03 -12.55 -20.01
N GLU A 438 -6.77 -13.46 -20.95
CA GLU A 438 -7.79 -14.19 -21.69
C GLU A 438 -8.71 -14.99 -20.75
N ASP A 439 -8.12 -15.67 -19.77
CA ASP A 439 -8.81 -16.45 -18.75
C ASP A 439 -9.42 -15.60 -17.61
N ALA A 440 -9.21 -14.28 -17.64
CA ALA A 440 -9.65 -13.33 -16.60
C ALA A 440 -9.15 -13.66 -15.17
N THR A 441 -8.05 -14.42 -15.05
CA THR A 441 -7.54 -14.88 -13.75
C THR A 441 -6.66 -13.87 -13.04
N SER A 442 -5.94 -13.00 -13.78
CA SER A 442 -4.93 -12.12 -13.17
C SER A 442 -5.01 -10.63 -13.54
N VAL A 443 -5.71 -10.25 -14.62
CA VAL A 443 -5.78 -8.83 -15.03
C VAL A 443 -6.34 -7.96 -13.93
N ALA A 444 -7.55 -8.27 -13.48
CA ALA A 444 -8.21 -7.45 -12.48
C ALA A 444 -7.36 -7.35 -11.19
N ARG A 445 -6.79 -8.48 -10.76
CA ARG A 445 -5.94 -8.59 -9.57
C ARG A 445 -4.68 -7.72 -9.66
N LEU A 446 -3.96 -7.75 -10.78
CA LEU A 446 -2.73 -6.98 -10.93
C LEU A 446 -2.98 -5.47 -11.04
N PHE A 447 -4.08 -5.06 -11.67
CA PHE A 447 -4.51 -3.65 -11.63
C PHE A 447 -4.85 -3.20 -10.21
N MET A 448 -5.45 -4.08 -9.39
CA MET A 448 -5.85 -3.77 -8.01
C MET A 448 -4.68 -3.29 -7.14
N HIS A 449 -3.46 -3.76 -7.41
CA HIS A 449 -2.27 -3.31 -6.69
C HIS A 449 -2.03 -1.79 -6.79
N PHE A 450 -2.48 -1.17 -7.87
CA PHE A 450 -2.22 0.24 -8.17
C PHE A 450 -3.42 1.15 -8.00
N VAL A 451 -4.63 0.61 -8.13
CA VAL A 451 -5.88 1.36 -8.04
C VAL A 451 -5.95 2.27 -6.81
N PRO A 452 -5.61 1.82 -5.58
CA PRO A 452 -5.53 2.73 -4.43
C PRO A 452 -4.62 3.96 -4.64
N SER A 453 -3.44 3.76 -5.24
CA SER A 453 -2.49 4.83 -5.54
C SER A 453 -2.99 5.77 -6.63
N PHE A 454 -3.63 5.23 -7.65
CA PHE A 454 -4.26 6.00 -8.72
C PHE A 454 -5.39 6.86 -8.17
N THR A 455 -6.22 6.31 -7.27
CA THR A 455 -7.27 7.05 -6.57
C THR A 455 -6.69 8.14 -5.67
N PHE A 456 -5.57 7.88 -5.00
CA PHE A 456 -4.89 8.89 -4.20
C PHE A 456 -4.35 10.03 -5.08
N TRP A 457 -3.75 9.70 -6.22
CA TRP A 457 -3.30 10.69 -7.20
C TRP A 457 -4.46 11.53 -7.75
N ALA A 458 -5.60 10.90 -8.05
CA ALA A 458 -6.84 11.57 -8.45
C ALA A 458 -7.28 12.62 -7.41
N LEU A 459 -7.33 12.21 -6.13
CA LEU A 459 -7.67 13.08 -5.01
C LEU A 459 -6.69 14.25 -4.91
N VAL A 460 -5.40 13.97 -5.05
CA VAL A 460 -4.34 14.99 -5.00
C VAL A 460 -4.52 16.04 -6.10
N LEU A 461 -4.75 15.61 -7.35
CA LEU A 461 -5.01 16.51 -8.48
C LEU A 461 -6.27 17.35 -8.26
N TRP A 462 -7.34 16.73 -7.78
CA TRP A 462 -8.62 17.39 -7.46
C TRP A 462 -8.47 18.46 -6.39
N SER A 463 -7.81 18.10 -5.28
CA SER A 463 -7.61 18.97 -4.11
C SER A 463 -6.80 20.22 -4.46
N THR A 464 -5.74 20.05 -5.26
CA THR A 464 -4.93 21.17 -5.72
C THR A 464 -5.65 22.06 -6.73
N ALA A 465 -6.54 21.51 -7.56
CA ALA A 465 -7.35 22.33 -8.46
C ALA A 465 -8.34 23.23 -7.69
N HIS A 466 -9.00 22.68 -6.67
CA HIS A 466 -9.94 23.45 -5.83
C HIS A 466 -9.23 24.56 -5.04
N ALA A 467 -8.06 24.28 -4.45
CA ALA A 467 -7.30 25.27 -3.71
C ALA A 467 -6.85 26.48 -4.57
N ARG A 468 -6.80 26.36 -5.90
CA ARG A 468 -6.47 27.48 -6.82
C ARG A 468 -7.68 28.32 -7.21
N ILE A 469 -8.88 27.75 -7.14
CA ILE A 469 -10.13 28.45 -7.50
C ILE A 469 -10.59 29.35 -6.34
N ASP A 470 -10.24 28.99 -5.10
CA ASP A 470 -10.71 29.66 -3.88
C ASP A 470 -9.56 30.29 -3.06
N PRO A 471 -8.86 31.32 -3.56
CA PRO A 471 -7.78 31.99 -2.83
C PRO A 471 -8.29 32.84 -1.65
N GLU A 472 -9.59 33.16 -1.60
CA GLU A 472 -10.26 33.91 -0.54
C GLU A 472 -11.20 33.01 0.26
N GLY A 473 -10.64 32.17 1.12
CA GLY A 473 -11.46 31.36 2.04
C GLY A 473 -12.41 32.22 2.90
N PRO A 474 -13.57 31.67 3.33
CA PRO A 474 -14.61 32.39 4.06
C PRO A 474 -14.16 32.99 5.40
N ASP A 475 -13.03 32.55 5.96
CA ASP A 475 -12.50 33.01 7.25
C ASP A 475 -11.82 34.38 7.21
N ARG A 476 -11.65 35.03 6.05
CA ARG A 476 -10.98 36.35 5.98
C ARG A 476 -11.91 37.56 6.08
N LYS A 477 -13.23 37.35 6.25
CA LYS A 477 -14.21 38.45 6.33
C LYS A 477 -14.49 38.98 7.75
N GLU A 478 -13.93 38.40 8.81
CA GLU A 478 -14.26 38.83 10.19
C GLU A 478 -13.36 39.92 10.82
N ASP A 479 -12.21 40.28 10.24
CA ASP A 479 -11.27 41.24 10.89
C ASP A 479 -11.31 42.67 10.34
N ALA A 480 -12.27 43.02 9.47
CA ALA A 480 -12.35 44.37 8.89
C ALA A 480 -13.12 45.41 9.75
N SER A 481 -13.38 45.12 11.03
CA SER A 481 -14.19 45.99 11.92
C SER A 481 -13.47 46.50 13.17
N THR A 482 -12.13 46.53 13.20
CA THR A 482 -11.39 47.28 14.24
C THR A 482 -11.11 48.71 13.77
N PRO A 483 -11.63 49.75 14.43
CA PRO A 483 -11.28 51.14 14.12
C PRO A 483 -9.82 51.40 14.46
N ARG A 484 -9.05 51.93 13.49
CA ARG A 484 -7.70 52.47 13.75
C ARG A 484 -7.82 53.65 14.71
N THR A 485 -7.35 53.50 15.93
CA THR A 485 -7.00 54.62 16.81
C THR A 485 -5.68 55.23 16.32
N GLU A 486 -5.69 56.53 16.04
CA GLU A 486 -4.52 57.32 15.67
C GLU A 486 -3.51 57.39 16.84
N PRO A 487 -2.18 57.30 16.59
CA PRO A 487 -1.19 57.58 17.60
C PRO A 487 -0.87 59.09 17.64
N GLY A 488 -1.10 59.67 18.82
CA GLY A 488 -0.82 61.07 19.13
C GLY A 488 0.67 61.47 19.08
N ASP A 489 0.83 62.77 18.87
CA ASP A 489 2.06 63.55 18.75
C ASP A 489 3.11 63.26 19.83
N ARG A 490 4.35 62.99 19.39
CA ARG A 490 5.54 63.09 20.23
C ARG A 490 6.20 64.45 20.05
N VAL A 491 6.04 65.28 21.07
CA VAL A 491 6.82 66.49 21.34
C VAL A 491 8.30 66.11 21.52
N ARG A 492 9.20 66.77 20.79
CA ARG A 492 10.67 66.72 21.00
C ARG A 492 11.06 67.71 22.10
N PRO A 493 12.03 67.39 22.98
CA PRO A 493 12.76 68.41 23.72
C PRO A 493 14.02 68.84 22.98
N SER A 494 14.26 70.15 23.00
CA SER A 494 15.46 70.85 22.53
C SER A 494 16.68 70.55 23.42
N PRO A 495 17.92 70.72 22.91
CA PRO A 495 19.13 70.45 23.69
C PRO A 495 19.50 71.64 24.59
N ASN A 496 19.89 71.34 25.83
CA ASN A 496 20.91 72.03 26.61
C ASN A 496 21.46 71.09 27.68
#